data_AF-A0A7U3VP48-F1
#
_entry.id   AF-A0A7U3VP48-F1
#
_cell.length_a   1.000
_cell.length_b   1.000
_cell.length_c   1.000
_cell.angle_alpha   90.00
_cell.angle_beta   90.00
_cell.angle_gamma   90.00
#
_symmetry.space_group_name_H-M   'P 1'
#
loop_
_entity.id
_entity.type
_entity.pdbx_description
1 polymer ?
#
loop_
_entity_poly.entity_id
_entity_poly.type
_entity_poly.pdbx_seq_one_letter_code
_entity_poly.pdbx_strand_id
1 'polypeptide(L)'
;MPLNVIEIQPTRAQRRAFAAWAVAQVPKIRTIGPNLFAVPAGLFADAPEGILIGALVDGHRYVSPDEDAAREQRRLPACGLCYEENGEEVHPHPDCTAGGTELVGVATPDGFLEAVPGEPLPEVPAEAYGPDSTPLPAPSEDSDPSDSPTEVPEGVFPCDGCDREFTSERGRDTHRRQKHAEA
;
A
#
# COMPACT_ATOMS: atom_id res chain seq x y z
N MET A 1 22.60 -21.91 -22.63
CA MET A 1 21.82 -21.61 -21.41
C MET A 1 21.57 -20.11 -21.42
N PRO A 2 20.32 -19.64 -21.31
CA PRO A 2 20.03 -18.20 -21.27
C PRO A 2 20.73 -17.59 -20.05
N LEU A 3 21.47 -16.51 -20.27
CA LEU A 3 22.04 -15.74 -19.16
C LEU A 3 20.87 -15.09 -18.43
N ASN A 4 20.77 -15.33 -17.12
CA ASN A 4 19.81 -14.62 -16.28
C ASN A 4 20.29 -13.17 -16.15
N VAL A 5 19.53 -12.24 -16.73
CA VAL A 5 19.89 -10.82 -16.83
C VAL A 5 18.86 -10.02 -16.05
N ILE A 6 19.36 -9.12 -15.21
CA ILE A 6 18.60 -8.18 -14.39
C ILE A 6 18.69 -6.80 -15.06
N GLU A 7 17.55 -6.14 -15.20
CA GLU A 7 17.46 -4.79 -15.75
C GLU A 7 17.62 -3.74 -14.66
N ILE A 8 18.63 -2.87 -14.79
CA ILE A 8 18.91 -1.84 -13.78
C ILE A 8 18.79 -0.45 -14.41
N GLN A 9 17.98 0.40 -13.77
CA GLN A 9 17.82 1.81 -14.09
C GLN A 9 18.35 2.70 -12.95
N PRO A 10 19.61 3.17 -13.02
CA PRO A 10 20.20 4.03 -12.01
C PRO A 10 19.56 5.41 -11.95
N THR A 11 19.56 6.03 -10.78
CA THR A 11 19.11 7.42 -10.61
C THR A 11 19.99 8.41 -11.41
N ARG A 12 19.48 9.62 -11.65
CA ARG A 12 20.26 10.67 -12.33
C ARG A 12 21.60 10.95 -11.66
N ALA A 13 21.64 10.92 -10.33
CA ALA A 13 22.85 11.17 -9.55
C ALA A 13 23.86 10.02 -9.67
N GLN A 14 23.40 8.76 -9.67
CA GLN A 14 24.27 7.58 -9.68
C GLN A 14 24.68 7.09 -11.07
N ARG A 15 24.03 7.54 -12.15
CA ARG A 15 24.30 7.09 -13.53
C ARG A 15 25.79 7.05 -13.91
N ARG A 16 26.56 8.07 -13.52
CA ARG A 16 28.01 8.13 -13.83
C ARG A 16 28.80 7.07 -13.07
N ALA A 17 28.53 6.92 -11.77
CA ALA A 17 29.18 5.92 -10.93
C ALA A 17 28.83 4.50 -11.38
N PHE A 18 27.56 4.26 -11.71
CA PHE A 18 27.11 2.98 -12.23
C PHE A 18 27.76 2.64 -13.58
N ALA A 19 27.82 3.60 -14.51
CA ALA A 19 28.48 3.40 -15.79
C ALA A 19 29.98 3.09 -15.63
N ALA A 20 30.68 3.77 -14.70
CA ALA A 20 32.09 3.51 -14.41
C ALA A 20 32.29 2.08 -13.87
N TRP A 21 31.46 1.64 -12.92
CA TRP A 21 31.46 0.27 -12.42
C TRP A 21 31.16 -0.74 -13.53
N ALA A 22 30.15 -0.48 -14.37
CA ALA A 22 29.72 -1.39 -15.42
C ALA A 22 30.78 -1.63 -16.51
N VAL A 23 31.57 -0.60 -16.83
CA VAL A 23 32.67 -0.69 -17.80
C VAL A 23 33.84 -1.53 -17.28
N ALA A 24 34.01 -1.63 -15.96
CA ALA A 24 35.08 -2.41 -15.33
C ALA A 24 34.78 -3.92 -15.28
N GLN A 25 33.54 -4.35 -15.55
CA GLN A 25 33.12 -5.74 -15.37
C GLN A 25 33.56 -6.68 -16.50
N VAL A 26 33.83 -7.93 -16.14
CA VAL A 26 34.08 -9.06 -17.06
C VAL A 26 33.18 -10.23 -16.64
N PRO A 27 32.19 -10.63 -17.46
CA PRO A 27 31.86 -10.14 -18.80
C PRO A 27 31.31 -8.70 -18.79
N LYS A 28 31.46 -8.04 -19.94
CA LYS A 28 31.07 -6.63 -20.09
C LYS A 28 29.54 -6.49 -20.01
N ILE A 29 29.07 -5.62 -19.12
CA ILE A 29 27.65 -5.30 -18.96
C ILE A 29 27.15 -4.57 -20.21
N ARG A 30 25.98 -4.96 -20.71
CA ARG A 30 25.37 -4.37 -21.91
C ARG A 30 24.44 -3.23 -21.52
N THR A 31 24.40 -2.20 -22.35
CA THR A 31 23.43 -1.10 -22.22
C THR A 31 22.24 -1.38 -23.13
N ILE A 32 21.02 -1.47 -22.58
CA ILE A 32 19.78 -1.71 -23.35
C ILE A 32 19.18 -0.38 -23.81
N GLY A 33 19.35 0.69 -23.01
CA GLY A 33 18.82 2.01 -23.32
C GLY A 33 19.59 3.12 -22.62
N PRO A 34 19.19 4.40 -22.79
CA PRO A 34 19.95 5.54 -22.28
C PRO A 34 20.23 5.50 -20.78
N ASN A 35 19.32 4.88 -20.02
CA ASN A 35 19.40 4.75 -18.56
C ASN A 35 19.19 3.30 -18.10
N LEU A 36 19.27 2.31 -18.99
CA LEU A 36 18.91 0.92 -18.68
C LEU A 36 20.08 -0.01 -19.02
N PHE A 37 20.48 -0.80 -18.04
CA PHE A 37 21.62 -1.73 -18.13
C PHE A 37 21.15 -3.17 -17.92
N ALA A 38 21.65 -4.07 -18.76
CA ALA A 38 21.47 -5.52 -18.65
C ALA A 38 22.64 -6.11 -17.86
N VAL A 39 22.42 -6.35 -16.57
CA VAL A 39 23.43 -6.90 -15.66
C VAL A 39 23.21 -8.40 -15.48
N PRO A 40 24.17 -9.28 -15.79
CA PRO A 40 24.08 -10.70 -15.44
C PRO A 40 23.87 -10.87 -13.94
N ALA A 41 22.96 -11.76 -13.53
CA ALA A 41 22.60 -11.94 -12.13
C ALA A 41 23.82 -12.21 -11.21
N GLY A 42 24.84 -12.91 -11.72
CA GLY A 42 26.08 -13.16 -10.97
C GLY A 42 26.90 -11.90 -10.67
N LEU A 43 26.85 -10.89 -11.53
CA LEU A 43 27.58 -9.62 -11.34
C LEU A 43 26.79 -8.61 -10.50
N PHE A 44 25.48 -8.81 -10.33
CA PHE A 44 24.66 -7.90 -9.54
C PHE A 44 25.07 -7.89 -8.07
N ALA A 45 25.46 -9.03 -7.51
CA ALA A 45 25.94 -9.15 -6.14
C ALA A 45 27.26 -8.38 -5.88
N ASP A 46 28.05 -8.15 -6.92
CA ASP A 46 29.31 -7.40 -6.85
C ASP A 46 29.13 -5.88 -7.04
N ALA A 47 27.90 -5.43 -7.31
CA ALA A 47 27.60 -4.01 -7.47
C ALA A 47 27.64 -3.30 -6.10
N PRO A 48 28.41 -2.22 -5.95
CA PRO A 48 28.43 -1.49 -4.69
C PRO A 48 27.05 -0.92 -4.37
N GLU A 49 26.57 -1.16 -3.16
CA GLU A 49 25.21 -0.78 -2.77
C GLU A 49 24.92 0.72 -2.97
N GLY A 50 25.91 1.57 -2.67
CA GLY A 50 25.77 3.02 -2.81
C GLY A 50 25.43 3.51 -4.22
N ILE A 51 25.72 2.72 -5.27
CA ILE A 51 25.31 3.05 -6.65
C ILE A 51 23.93 2.49 -7.02
N LEU A 52 23.37 1.61 -6.19
CA LEU A 52 22.04 1.00 -6.36
C LEU A 52 20.95 1.73 -5.56
N ILE A 53 21.28 2.47 -4.50
CA ILE A 53 20.29 3.16 -3.65
C ILE A 53 19.38 4.07 -4.49
N GLY A 54 18.09 3.72 -4.59
CA GLY A 54 17.10 4.47 -5.36
C GLY A 54 17.04 4.13 -6.86
N ALA A 55 17.87 3.22 -7.36
CA ALA A 55 17.73 2.65 -8.69
C ALA A 55 16.47 1.77 -8.77
N LEU A 56 16.00 1.51 -9.99
CA LEU A 56 15.01 0.46 -10.25
C LEU A 56 15.73 -0.80 -10.75
N VAL A 57 15.43 -1.94 -10.15
CA VAL A 57 15.89 -3.28 -10.48
C VAL A 57 14.67 -4.08 -10.92
N ASP A 58 14.61 -4.46 -12.20
CA ASP A 58 13.46 -5.10 -12.84
C ASP A 58 12.14 -4.33 -12.61
N GLY A 59 12.22 -3.00 -12.59
CA GLY A 59 11.08 -2.11 -12.34
C GLY A 59 10.76 -1.86 -10.86
N HIS A 60 11.40 -2.57 -9.93
CA HIS A 60 11.23 -2.38 -8.49
C HIS A 60 12.32 -1.50 -7.90
N ARG A 61 11.97 -0.61 -6.96
CA ARG A 61 13.00 0.19 -6.27
C ARG A 61 13.93 -0.73 -5.49
N TYR A 62 15.24 -0.55 -5.68
CA TYR A 62 16.23 -1.23 -4.86
C TYR A 62 16.06 -0.83 -3.39
N VAL A 63 15.97 -1.83 -2.53
CA VAL A 63 15.93 -1.70 -1.07
C VAL A 63 17.21 -2.37 -0.55
N SER A 64 17.98 -1.63 0.25
CA SER A 64 19.17 -2.19 0.90
C SER A 64 18.75 -3.30 1.87
N PRO A 65 19.51 -4.41 2.03
CA PRO A 65 19.25 -5.39 3.08
C PRO A 65 19.23 -4.74 4.48
N ASP A 66 19.98 -3.66 4.71
CA ASP A 66 19.93 -2.91 5.97
C ASP A 66 18.60 -2.17 6.14
N GLU A 67 18.07 -1.58 5.05
CA GLU A 67 16.73 -0.96 5.05
C GLU A 67 15.64 -2.01 5.25
N ASP A 68 15.78 -3.20 4.65
CA ASP A 68 14.82 -4.29 4.77
C ASP A 68 14.87 -4.90 6.18
N ALA A 69 16.06 -5.14 6.74
CA ALA A 69 16.23 -5.55 8.13
C ALA A 69 15.68 -4.51 9.11
N ALA A 70 15.92 -3.21 8.87
CA ALA A 70 15.33 -2.15 9.68
C ALA A 70 13.81 -2.05 9.52
N ARG A 71 13.27 -2.37 8.34
CA ARG A 71 11.82 -2.49 8.11
C ARG A 71 11.25 -3.69 8.80
N GLU A 72 11.90 -4.85 8.77
CA GLU A 72 11.49 -6.06 9.48
C GLU A 72 11.54 -5.86 11.00
N GLN A 73 12.57 -5.22 11.54
CA GLN A 73 12.63 -4.83 12.94
C GLN A 73 11.52 -3.82 13.32
N ARG A 74 11.08 -2.99 12.36
CA ARG A 74 9.93 -2.09 12.53
C ARG A 74 8.59 -2.72 12.15
N ARG A 75 8.57 -3.93 11.57
CA ARG A 75 7.34 -4.68 11.38
C ARG A 75 6.96 -5.14 12.76
N LEU A 76 6.13 -4.31 13.39
CA LEU A 76 5.32 -4.65 14.54
C LEU A 76 4.84 -6.11 14.38
N PRO A 77 4.82 -6.91 15.47
CA PRO A 77 4.20 -8.22 15.47
C PRO A 77 2.85 -8.18 14.74
N ALA A 78 2.53 -9.28 14.03
CA ALA A 78 1.58 -9.42 12.92
C ALA A 78 0.21 -8.69 12.99
N CYS A 79 -0.17 -8.19 14.17
CA CYS A 79 -1.35 -7.39 14.44
C CYS A 79 -1.25 -5.92 13.93
N GLY A 80 -0.05 -5.37 13.67
CA GLY A 80 0.14 -3.98 13.21
C GLY A 80 -0.09 -2.88 14.27
N LEU A 81 -0.43 -3.27 15.51
CA LEU A 81 -0.68 -2.41 16.67
C LEU A 81 0.17 -2.79 17.91
N CYS A 82 1.03 -3.80 17.77
CA CYS A 82 1.81 -4.40 18.85
C CYS A 82 3.17 -3.68 18.93
N TYR A 83 3.61 -3.24 20.12
CA TYR A 83 4.92 -2.60 20.30
C TYR A 83 5.69 -3.27 21.44
N GLU A 84 7.01 -3.23 21.36
CA GLU A 84 7.87 -3.67 22.48
C GLU A 84 8.09 -2.53 23.47
N GLU A 85 7.84 -2.79 24.74
CA GLU A 85 8.21 -1.91 25.85
C GLU A 85 9.08 -2.70 26.83
N ASN A 86 10.30 -2.24 27.10
CA ASN A 86 11.27 -2.89 28.01
C ASN A 86 11.68 -4.33 27.66
N GLY A 87 11.59 -4.73 26.38
CA GLY A 87 11.91 -6.09 25.93
C GLY A 87 10.79 -7.10 26.19
N GLU A 88 9.59 -6.63 26.53
CA GLU A 88 8.36 -7.40 26.60
C GLU A 88 7.38 -6.89 25.53
N GLU A 89 6.75 -7.82 24.83
CA GLU A 89 5.76 -7.51 23.78
C GLU A 89 4.46 -7.04 24.44
N VAL A 90 4.12 -5.76 24.30
CA VAL A 90 2.91 -5.18 24.90
C VAL A 90 1.80 -5.18 23.86
N HIS A 91 0.68 -5.82 24.23
CA HIS A 91 -0.53 -5.94 23.41
C HIS A 91 -1.65 -5.06 23.97
N PRO A 92 -1.76 -3.78 23.56
CA PRO A 92 -2.74 -2.85 24.12
C PRO A 92 -4.17 -3.01 23.54
N HIS A 93 -4.44 -4.00 22.70
CA HIS A 93 -5.77 -4.19 22.09
C HIS A 93 -6.36 -5.57 22.38
N PRO A 94 -7.67 -5.65 22.65
CA PRO A 94 -8.35 -6.88 23.09
C PRO A 94 -8.41 -7.97 22.00
N ASP A 95 -8.18 -7.62 20.73
CA ASP A 95 -8.31 -8.54 19.59
C ASP A 95 -6.98 -9.19 19.12
N CYS A 96 -5.88 -9.06 19.89
CA CYS A 96 -4.59 -9.64 19.49
C CYS A 96 -4.55 -11.16 19.75
N THR A 97 -4.98 -11.95 18.77
CA THR A 97 -4.99 -13.42 18.78
C THR A 97 -3.62 -14.06 18.51
N ALA A 98 -2.56 -13.53 19.13
CA ALA A 98 -1.24 -14.19 19.14
C ALA A 98 -1.16 -15.31 20.20
N GLY A 99 -2.10 -15.34 21.17
CA GLY A 99 -2.43 -16.53 21.95
C GLY A 99 -3.67 -17.17 21.39
N GLY A 100 -3.55 -18.37 20.81
CA GLY A 100 -4.58 -19.01 19.99
C GLY A 100 -5.97 -19.03 20.62
N THR A 101 -6.90 -18.29 20.01
CA THR A 101 -8.31 -18.66 20.06
C THR A 101 -8.57 -19.60 18.89
N GLU A 102 -8.94 -20.82 19.24
CA GLU A 102 -9.57 -21.77 18.34
C GLU A 102 -10.70 -21.04 17.61
N LEU A 103 -10.60 -20.92 16.28
CA LEU A 103 -11.61 -20.29 15.44
C LEU A 103 -12.90 -21.11 15.50
N VAL A 104 -13.77 -20.79 16.45
CA VAL A 104 -15.16 -21.26 16.46
C VAL A 104 -15.87 -20.57 15.28
N GLY A 105 -15.91 -21.25 14.13
CA GLY A 105 -16.55 -20.73 12.91
C GLY A 105 -15.86 -21.04 11.58
N VAL A 106 -14.73 -21.76 11.55
CA VAL A 106 -14.23 -22.32 10.28
C VAL A 106 -15.26 -23.35 9.81
N ALA A 107 -15.90 -23.06 8.67
CA ALA A 107 -16.90 -23.90 8.04
C ALA A 107 -16.35 -25.32 7.85
N THR A 108 -16.74 -26.24 8.74
CA THR A 108 -16.60 -27.67 8.50
C THR A 108 -17.52 -28.05 7.33
N PRO A 109 -17.16 -29.04 6.49
CA PRO A 109 -18.00 -29.48 5.38
C PRO A 109 -19.41 -29.95 5.81
N ASP A 110 -19.61 -30.29 7.08
CA ASP A 110 -20.91 -30.63 7.68
C ASP A 110 -21.78 -29.41 8.07
N GLY A 111 -21.29 -28.17 7.94
CA GLY A 111 -22.00 -26.95 8.35
C GLY A 111 -22.87 -26.30 7.27
N PHE A 112 -22.88 -26.84 6.04
CA PHE A 112 -23.69 -26.31 4.95
C PHE A 112 -25.08 -26.95 4.96
N LEU A 113 -26.05 -26.27 5.58
CA LEU A 113 -27.45 -26.49 5.24
C LEU A 113 -27.74 -25.69 3.96
N GLU A 114 -28.05 -26.36 2.85
CA GLU A 114 -28.57 -25.69 1.65
C GLU A 114 -29.88 -25.01 2.00
N ALA A 115 -29.93 -23.68 1.86
CA ALA A 115 -31.15 -22.91 2.07
C ALA A 115 -32.20 -23.34 1.04
N VAL A 116 -33.35 -23.84 1.51
CA VAL A 116 -34.49 -24.16 0.65
C VAL A 116 -35.23 -22.86 0.31
N PRO A 117 -35.37 -22.50 -0.98
CA PRO A 117 -36.08 -21.28 -1.37
C PRO A 117 -37.53 -21.28 -0.86
N GLY A 118 -37.90 -20.29 -0.05
CA GLY A 118 -39.25 -20.11 0.50
C GLY A 118 -39.38 -20.41 2.00
N GLU A 119 -38.33 -20.97 2.62
CA GLU A 119 -38.29 -21.13 4.08
C GLU A 119 -37.77 -19.83 4.72
N PRO A 120 -38.42 -19.30 5.78
CA PRO A 120 -37.93 -18.11 6.46
C PRO A 120 -36.56 -18.39 7.07
N LEU A 121 -35.65 -17.42 6.95
CA LEU A 121 -34.31 -17.52 7.52
C LEU A 121 -34.41 -17.80 9.03
N PRO A 122 -33.58 -18.71 9.58
CA PRO A 122 -33.56 -18.95 11.01
C PRO A 122 -33.18 -17.67 11.76
N GLU A 123 -33.87 -17.41 12.86
CA GLU A 123 -33.61 -16.24 13.70
C GLU A 123 -32.20 -16.35 14.31
N VAL A 124 -31.40 -15.31 14.14
CA VAL A 124 -30.05 -15.26 14.68
C VAL A 124 -30.14 -15.14 16.21
N PRO A 125 -29.53 -16.04 16.98
CA PRO A 125 -29.57 -16.00 18.43
C PRO A 125 -28.96 -14.71 18.98
N ALA A 126 -29.55 -14.17 20.05
CA ALA A 126 -29.10 -12.92 20.65
C ALA A 126 -27.65 -12.98 21.16
N GLU A 127 -27.14 -14.17 21.50
CA GLU A 127 -25.75 -14.36 21.93
C GLU A 127 -24.72 -14.11 20.82
N ALA A 128 -25.13 -14.07 19.55
CA ALA A 128 -24.25 -13.70 18.44
C ALA A 128 -23.87 -12.21 18.46
N TYR A 129 -24.61 -11.39 19.19
CA TYR A 129 -24.28 -9.99 19.41
C TYR A 129 -23.53 -9.84 20.74
N GLY A 130 -22.29 -9.37 20.67
CA GLY A 130 -21.48 -9.11 21.87
C GLY A 130 -22.11 -8.05 22.78
N PRO A 131 -21.77 -8.01 24.07
CA PRO A 131 -22.38 -7.12 25.08
C PRO A 131 -22.21 -5.62 24.78
N ASP A 132 -21.23 -5.26 23.94
CA ASP A 132 -20.99 -3.88 23.49
C ASP A 132 -21.71 -3.51 22.18
N SER A 133 -22.50 -4.44 21.62
CA SER A 133 -23.30 -4.18 20.42
C SER A 133 -24.44 -3.23 20.78
N THR A 134 -24.33 -1.97 20.34
CA THR A 134 -25.42 -1.01 20.46
C THR A 134 -26.42 -1.28 19.33
N PRO A 135 -27.70 -1.61 19.63
CA PRO A 135 -28.70 -1.82 18.60
C PRO A 135 -28.86 -0.56 17.76
N LEU A 136 -28.76 -0.70 16.43
CA LEU A 136 -29.11 0.40 15.54
C LEU A 136 -30.61 0.73 15.73
N PRO A 137 -30.98 2.01 15.72
CA PRO A 137 -32.39 2.40 15.75
C PRO A 137 -33.11 1.74 14.57
N ALA A 138 -34.32 1.22 14.83
CA ALA A 138 -35.13 0.59 13.80
C ALA A 138 -35.31 1.56 12.62
N PRO A 139 -35.16 1.10 11.37
CA PRO A 139 -35.37 1.96 10.22
C PRO A 139 -36.82 2.44 10.24
N SER A 140 -37.03 3.75 10.39
CA SER A 140 -38.33 4.36 10.19
C SER A 140 -38.72 4.20 8.72
N GLU A 141 -39.93 3.68 8.48
CA GLU A 141 -40.48 3.31 7.16
C GLU A 141 -40.63 4.51 6.19
N ASP A 142 -40.24 5.71 6.63
CA ASP A 142 -40.28 6.96 5.86
C ASP A 142 -38.89 7.44 5.37
N SER A 143 -37.85 6.61 5.48
CA SER A 143 -36.48 7.00 5.10
C SER A 143 -36.23 6.77 3.61
N ASP A 144 -36.57 7.77 2.80
CA ASP A 144 -36.25 7.85 1.37
C ASP A 144 -34.71 7.89 1.17
N PRO A 145 -34.09 6.93 0.45
CA PRO A 145 -32.64 6.87 0.27
C PRO A 145 -32.20 7.83 -0.85
N SER A 146 -32.31 9.13 -0.60
CA SER A 146 -31.71 10.17 -1.44
C SER A 146 -31.46 11.45 -0.66
N ASP A 147 -30.55 11.40 0.30
CA ASP A 147 -29.81 12.61 0.68
C ASP A 147 -28.46 12.21 1.28
N SER A 148 -27.44 12.13 0.41
CA SER A 148 -26.07 12.33 0.88
C SER A 148 -25.94 13.83 1.14
N PRO A 149 -25.44 14.28 2.31
CA PRO A 149 -25.22 15.69 2.54
C PRO A 149 -24.08 16.14 1.62
N THR A 150 -24.45 16.58 0.41
CA THR A 150 -23.60 17.44 -0.39
C THR A 150 -23.78 18.81 0.24
N GLU A 151 -22.99 19.10 1.27
CA GLU A 151 -22.72 20.49 1.61
C GLU A 151 -22.05 21.11 0.39
N VAL A 152 -22.83 21.83 -0.42
CA VAL A 152 -22.33 22.70 -1.47
C VAL A 152 -21.98 24.02 -0.78
N PRO A 153 -20.72 24.33 -0.48
CA PRO A 153 -20.36 25.73 -0.30
C PRO A 153 -20.49 26.40 -1.68
N GLU A 154 -21.57 27.16 -1.84
CA GLU A 154 -21.79 28.06 -2.97
C GLU A 154 -20.66 29.09 -3.02
N GLY A 155 -19.61 28.76 -3.77
CA GLY A 155 -18.52 29.64 -4.09
C GLY A 155 -17.95 29.21 -5.43
N VAL A 156 -18.09 30.07 -6.43
CA VAL A 156 -17.31 29.92 -7.67
C VAL A 156 -15.91 30.44 -7.35
N PHE A 157 -14.90 29.58 -7.48
CA PHE A 157 -13.50 29.91 -7.23
C PHE A 157 -12.77 30.11 -8.57
N PRO A 158 -12.69 31.34 -9.11
CA PRO A 158 -11.98 31.60 -10.35
C PRO A 158 -10.46 31.43 -10.15
N CYS A 159 -9.76 31.00 -11.20
CA CYS A 159 -8.30 30.95 -11.23
C CYS A 159 -7.72 32.32 -11.61
N ASP A 160 -6.70 32.79 -10.88
CA ASP A 160 -6.05 34.08 -11.20
C ASP A 160 -5.16 34.02 -12.45
N GLY A 161 -4.83 32.81 -12.94
CA GLY A 161 -3.94 32.60 -14.09
C GLY A 161 -4.65 32.25 -15.41
N CYS A 162 -5.96 31.94 -15.37
CA CYS A 162 -6.79 31.70 -16.55
C CYS A 162 -8.29 31.81 -16.20
N ASP A 163 -9.15 31.92 -17.21
CA ASP A 163 -10.60 32.11 -17.03
C ASP A 163 -11.36 30.83 -16.59
N ARG A 164 -10.70 29.89 -15.91
CA ARG A 164 -11.34 28.66 -15.41
C ARG A 164 -11.89 28.85 -14.01
N GLU A 165 -13.10 28.34 -13.82
CA GLU A 165 -13.84 28.36 -12.56
C GLU A 165 -13.90 26.98 -11.92
N PHE A 166 -13.83 26.94 -10.59
CA PHE A 166 -13.89 25.70 -9.81
C PHE A 166 -14.99 25.77 -8.76
N THR A 167 -15.59 24.63 -8.44
CA THR A 167 -16.60 24.48 -7.39
C THR A 167 -16.00 24.27 -6.00
N SER A 168 -14.67 24.24 -5.89
CA SER A 168 -13.97 24.15 -4.61
C SER A 168 -12.61 24.86 -4.66
N GLU A 169 -12.23 25.47 -3.54
CA GLU A 169 -10.95 26.14 -3.39
C GLU A 169 -9.76 25.19 -3.61
N ARG A 170 -9.85 23.96 -3.10
CA ARG A 170 -8.84 22.91 -3.27
C ARG A 170 -8.62 22.55 -4.75
N GLY A 171 -9.69 22.55 -5.54
CA GLY A 171 -9.66 22.33 -6.98
C GLY A 171 -8.87 23.42 -7.72
N ARG A 172 -9.19 24.69 -7.43
CA ARG A 172 -8.48 25.87 -7.97
C ARG A 172 -6.99 25.82 -7.63
N ASP A 173 -6.65 25.53 -6.38
CA ASP A 173 -5.27 25.54 -5.90
C ASP A 173 -4.41 24.44 -6.54
N THR A 174 -4.97 23.24 -6.72
CA THR A 174 -4.31 22.15 -7.43
C THR A 174 -4.07 22.51 -8.90
N HIS A 175 -5.07 23.08 -9.55
CA HIS A 175 -4.97 23.55 -10.93
C HIS A 175 -3.87 24.61 -11.08
N ARG A 176 -3.83 25.61 -10.20
CA ARG A 176 -2.80 26.66 -10.19
C ARG A 176 -1.39 26.06 -10.13
N ARG A 177 -1.14 25.10 -9.24
CA ARG A 177 0.17 24.42 -9.11
C ARG A 177 0.54 23.57 -10.33
N GLN A 178 -0.43 23.02 -11.05
CA GLN A 178 -0.14 22.15 -12.20
C GLN A 178 -0.03 22.91 -13.52
N LYS A 179 -0.78 24.01 -13.69
CA LYS A 179 -0.92 24.72 -14.96
C LYS A 179 -0.25 26.08 -14.98
N HIS A 180 -0.08 26.70 -13.81
CA HIS A 180 0.56 28.01 -13.64
C HIS A 180 1.77 27.91 -12.71
N ALA A 181 2.38 26.72 -12.58
CA ALA A 181 3.71 26.61 -12.01
C ALA A 181 4.72 27.16 -13.03
N GLU A 182 5.00 28.45 -12.95
CA GLU A 182 6.14 29.03 -13.67
C GLU A 182 7.40 29.03 -12.80
N ALA A 183 8.51 28.96 -13.54
CA ALA A 183 9.89 28.73 -13.17
C ALA A 183 10.52 29.76 -12.22
#